data_AF-A0A8D9BR56-F1
#
_entry.id   AF-A0A8D9BR56-F1
#
_cell.length_a   1.000
_cell.length_b   1.000
_cell.length_c   1.000
_cell.angle_alpha   90.00
_cell.angle_beta   90.00
_cell.angle_gamma   90.00
#
_symmetry.space_group_name_H-M   'P 1'
#
loop_
_entity.id
_entity.type
_entity.pdbx_description
1 polymer ?
#
loop_
_entity_poly.entity_id
_entity_poly.type
_entity_poly.pdbx_seq_one_letter_code
_entity_poly.pdbx_strand_id
1 'polypeptide(L)'
;MVTFNSDMDNSVSDSSYSVTSRVPSKATMDFRKVWKNKGSSGKLSEDDLNAFSLSFYLLEKIKRKCGLKKRHIVLTFLSLLGMYLILGSGAVLVCNAIGFFYPAWMTTRAMARTNLADNIRWLTYWLVFGAYTLLDNFQQEGSYTFYWVVKTLFLVWCMGGDNCTSGALVMYNYVVKYLIQFENGFSFTNWKAEKLFNRKLDVVMFWSGLALLIIYFMYGTRAAIVCNLICFLYPAKETLRTMATLNLHATRQWLTYWFVFSLYNLVDEIPWLETSITCYWAIKCLFLMWLMCDGAHMIHRYYLM
;
A
#
# COMPACT_ATOMS: atom_id res chain seq x y z
N MET A 1 -35.87 -39.71 36.05
CA MET A 1 -36.25 -38.89 34.87
C MET A 1 -35.73 -37.50 35.16
N VAL A 2 -34.51 -37.22 34.68
CA VAL A 2 -33.68 -36.10 35.14
C VAL A 2 -34.01 -34.85 34.33
N THR A 3 -34.29 -33.77 35.03
CA THR A 3 -34.63 -32.43 34.54
C THR A 3 -33.45 -31.79 33.80
N PHE A 4 -33.68 -31.33 32.58
CA PHE A 4 -32.71 -30.62 31.74
C PHE A 4 -32.57 -29.16 32.18
N ASN A 5 -31.32 -28.74 32.34
CA ASN A 5 -30.91 -27.41 32.77
C ASN A 5 -31.02 -26.42 31.60
N SER A 6 -31.69 -25.29 31.81
CA SER A 6 -31.92 -24.21 30.85
C SER A 6 -30.96 -23.05 31.13
N ASP A 7 -29.80 -23.02 30.48
CA ASP A 7 -28.86 -21.89 30.53
C ASP A 7 -27.97 -21.88 29.27
N MET A 8 -28.55 -21.68 28.09
CA MET A 8 -27.87 -21.19 26.88
C MET A 8 -28.95 -20.79 25.87
N ASP A 9 -29.41 -19.54 25.93
CA ASP A 9 -29.96 -18.77 24.81
C ASP A 9 -30.56 -17.48 25.37
N ASN A 10 -29.71 -16.48 25.63
CA ASN A 10 -30.11 -15.08 25.77
C ASN A 10 -28.87 -14.18 25.83
N SER A 11 -28.34 -13.81 24.65
CA SER A 11 -27.59 -12.56 24.48
C SER A 11 -27.58 -12.08 23.01
N VAL A 12 -28.63 -12.39 22.26
CA VAL A 12 -28.90 -11.82 20.94
C VAL A 12 -30.09 -10.87 21.07
N SER A 13 -29.84 -9.65 21.56
CA SER A 13 -30.57 -8.42 21.24
C SER A 13 -30.02 -7.27 22.08
N ASP A 14 -29.98 -6.08 21.47
CA ASP A 14 -29.68 -4.78 22.06
C ASP A 14 -28.21 -4.39 22.27
N SER A 15 -27.59 -3.90 21.19
CA SER A 15 -26.84 -2.63 21.26
C SER A 15 -26.84 -1.91 19.92
N SER A 16 -27.84 -1.05 19.77
CA SER A 16 -27.74 0.30 19.21
C SER A 16 -26.40 0.67 18.54
N TYR A 17 -26.47 0.86 17.23
CA TYR A 17 -25.56 1.67 16.43
C TYR A 17 -25.35 3.05 17.06
N SER A 18 -24.30 3.17 17.88
CA SER A 18 -23.75 4.46 18.30
C SER A 18 -22.48 4.72 17.49
N VAL A 19 -22.69 5.36 16.34
CA VAL A 19 -21.65 6.04 15.58
C VAL A 19 -21.11 7.17 16.45
N THR A 20 -20.07 6.92 17.25
CA THR A 20 -19.13 7.91 17.83
C THR A 20 -18.02 7.20 18.61
N SER A 21 -17.31 6.23 18.01
CA SER A 21 -16.02 5.82 18.54
C SER A 21 -14.97 6.88 18.16
N ARG A 22 -14.90 7.90 19.00
CA ARG A 22 -13.83 8.90 19.04
C ARG A 22 -12.49 8.15 19.02
N VAL A 23 -11.65 8.36 18.00
CA VAL A 23 -10.29 7.79 17.95
C VAL A 23 -9.59 8.20 19.24
N PRO A 24 -9.19 7.26 20.12
CA PRO A 24 -8.61 7.63 21.40
C PRO A 24 -7.27 8.33 21.15
N SER A 25 -7.22 9.65 21.39
CA SER A 25 -6.06 10.51 21.12
C SER A 25 -4.81 10.17 21.95
N LYS A 26 -4.89 9.14 22.80
CA LYS A 26 -3.84 8.72 23.75
C LYS A 26 -3.47 7.23 23.66
N ALA A 27 -4.08 6.47 22.75
CA ALA A 27 -3.76 5.05 22.58
C ALA A 27 -2.98 4.79 21.29
N THR A 28 -1.98 5.61 20.96
CA THR A 28 -0.89 5.12 20.11
C THR A 28 -0.12 4.13 20.97
N MET A 29 -0.44 2.84 20.85
CA MET A 29 0.41 1.77 21.37
C MET A 29 1.85 2.13 21.00
N ASP A 30 2.76 2.20 21.97
CA ASP A 30 4.14 2.59 21.72
C ASP A 30 4.78 1.49 20.87
N PHE A 31 4.64 1.62 19.55
CA PHE A 31 5.16 0.67 18.58
C PHE A 31 6.65 0.49 18.75
N ARG A 32 7.35 1.46 19.33
CA ARG A 32 8.75 1.33 19.70
C ARG A 32 8.96 0.19 20.69
N LYS A 33 8.06 -0.05 21.66
CA LYS A 33 8.12 -1.19 22.59
C LYS A 33 7.75 -2.51 21.91
N VAL A 34 6.71 -2.52 21.08
CA VAL A 34 6.30 -3.72 20.31
C VAL A 34 7.42 -4.15 19.36
N TRP A 35 8.07 -3.19 18.71
CA TRP A 35 9.23 -3.41 17.84
C TRP A 35 10.49 -3.78 18.62
N LYS A 36 10.76 -3.14 19.76
CA LYS A 36 11.95 -3.44 20.59
C LYS A 36 11.87 -4.82 21.24
N ASN A 37 10.66 -5.32 21.51
CA ASN A 37 10.44 -6.69 21.97
C ASN A 37 10.46 -7.74 20.84
N LYS A 38 10.67 -7.36 19.57
CA LYS A 38 11.07 -8.31 18.52
C LYS A 38 12.54 -8.70 18.70
N GLY A 39 12.84 -9.39 19.79
CA GLY A 39 13.94 -10.33 19.79
C GLY A 39 13.62 -11.43 18.77
N SER A 40 14.27 -11.39 17.61
CA SER A 40 14.27 -12.46 16.62
C SER A 40 12.88 -12.87 16.07
N SER A 41 12.19 -11.97 15.36
CA SER A 41 10.98 -12.35 14.62
C SER A 41 11.33 -13.06 13.31
N GLY A 42 11.40 -14.39 13.40
CA GLY A 42 11.25 -15.34 12.31
C GLY A 42 12.56 -15.89 11.78
N LYS A 43 12.81 -17.18 12.05
CA LYS A 43 13.75 -17.98 11.25
C LYS A 43 13.48 -17.65 9.77
N LEU A 44 14.51 -17.20 9.05
CA LEU A 44 14.47 -17.11 7.59
C LEU A 44 13.95 -18.47 7.08
N SER A 45 12.93 -18.48 6.20
CA SER A 45 12.49 -19.73 5.58
C SER A 45 13.68 -20.39 4.88
N GLU A 46 13.65 -21.71 4.70
CA GLU A 46 14.66 -22.43 3.93
C GLU A 46 14.84 -21.81 2.53
N ASP A 47 13.75 -21.31 1.94
CA ASP A 47 13.76 -20.58 0.67
C ASP A 47 14.54 -19.26 0.72
N ASP A 48 14.51 -18.56 1.85
CA ASP A 48 15.24 -17.30 2.09
C ASP A 48 16.72 -17.59 2.17
N LEU A 49 17.05 -18.65 2.90
CA LEU A 49 18.39 -19.15 3.06
C LEU A 49 18.95 -19.61 1.71
N ASN A 50 18.12 -20.24 0.87
CA ASN A 50 18.48 -20.69 -0.47
C ASN A 50 18.63 -19.52 -1.47
N ALA A 51 17.74 -18.53 -1.43
CA ALA A 51 17.86 -17.34 -2.27
C ALA A 51 19.10 -16.51 -1.88
N PHE A 52 19.32 -16.34 -0.58
CA PHE A 52 20.50 -15.68 -0.06
C PHE A 52 21.77 -16.47 -0.40
N SER A 53 21.79 -17.79 -0.22
CA SER A 53 22.93 -18.64 -0.56
C SER A 53 23.25 -18.61 -2.04
N LEU A 54 22.25 -18.58 -2.93
CA LEU A 54 22.45 -18.41 -4.37
C LEU A 54 23.09 -17.05 -4.69
N SER A 55 22.60 -15.96 -4.06
CA SER A 55 23.21 -14.64 -4.25
C SER A 55 24.67 -14.61 -3.76
N PHE A 56 24.96 -15.26 -2.63
CA PHE A 56 26.32 -15.41 -2.10
C PHE A 56 27.20 -16.25 -3.01
N TYR A 57 26.67 -17.34 -3.56
CA TYR A 57 27.35 -18.20 -4.51
C TYR A 57 27.70 -17.46 -5.81
N LEU A 58 26.76 -16.68 -6.36
CA LEU A 58 27.00 -15.84 -7.54
C LEU A 58 28.06 -14.77 -7.27
N LEU A 59 27.98 -14.09 -6.12
CA LEU A 59 28.99 -13.11 -5.70
C LEU A 59 30.36 -13.76 -5.52
N GLU A 60 30.42 -15.00 -5.03
CA GLU A 60 31.66 -15.75 -4.90
C GLU A 60 32.22 -16.20 -6.26
N LYS A 61 31.36 -16.61 -7.19
CA LYS A 61 31.75 -16.93 -8.56
C LYS A 61 32.33 -15.72 -9.27
N ILE A 62 31.73 -14.54 -9.10
CA ILE A 62 32.23 -13.27 -9.63
C ILE A 62 33.54 -12.87 -8.93
N LYS A 63 33.62 -13.00 -7.60
CA LYS A 63 34.85 -12.76 -6.83
C LYS A 63 36.01 -13.62 -7.34
N ARG A 64 35.78 -14.92 -7.58
CA ARG A 64 36.80 -15.86 -8.07
C ARG A 64 37.32 -15.48 -9.46
N LYS A 65 36.48 -14.86 -10.31
CA LYS A 65 36.87 -14.41 -11.66
C LYS A 65 37.53 -13.02 -11.67
N CYS A 66 37.08 -12.10 -10.84
CA CYS A 66 37.49 -10.68 -10.91
C CYS A 66 38.45 -10.25 -9.77
N GLY A 67 38.68 -11.07 -8.75
CA GLY A 67 39.57 -10.76 -7.62
C GLY A 67 39.09 -9.65 -6.67
N LEU A 68 37.90 -9.07 -6.91
CA LEU A 68 37.37 -7.93 -6.15
C LEU A 68 36.68 -8.35 -4.83
N LYS A 69 36.80 -7.50 -3.80
CA LYS A 69 36.08 -7.69 -2.51
C LYS A 69 34.57 -7.53 -2.72
N LYS A 70 33.75 -8.36 -2.05
CA LYS A 70 32.26 -8.37 -2.15
C LYS A 70 31.64 -6.96 -2.04
N ARG A 71 32.13 -6.13 -1.11
CA ARG A 71 31.68 -4.74 -0.91
C ARG A 71 31.86 -3.86 -2.15
N HIS A 72 32.97 -4.00 -2.88
CA HIS A 72 33.24 -3.18 -4.06
C HIS A 72 32.32 -3.57 -5.21
N ILE A 73 32.05 -4.86 -5.40
CA ILE A 73 31.12 -5.35 -6.43
C ILE A 73 29.72 -4.77 -6.22
N VAL A 74 29.23 -4.81 -4.97
CA VAL A 74 27.91 -4.24 -4.62
C VAL A 74 27.89 -2.74 -4.84
N LEU A 75 28.94 -2.02 -4.42
CA LEU A 75 29.03 -0.57 -4.61
C LEU A 75 29.06 -0.18 -6.09
N THR A 76 29.83 -0.89 -6.92
CA THR A 76 29.90 -0.65 -8.36
C THR A 76 28.56 -0.92 -9.05
N PHE A 77 27.86 -2.00 -8.66
CA PHE A 77 26.52 -2.27 -9.19
C PHE A 77 25.53 -1.17 -8.80
N LEU A 78 25.56 -0.73 -7.54
CA LEU A 78 24.68 0.33 -7.04
C LEU A 78 24.98 1.69 -7.71
N SER A 79 26.25 2.01 -7.95
CA SER A 79 26.64 3.23 -8.66
C SER A 79 26.23 3.20 -10.13
N LEU A 80 26.37 2.05 -10.80
CA LEU A 80 25.92 1.88 -12.19
C LEU A 80 24.40 2.00 -12.29
N LEU A 81 23.66 1.42 -11.34
CA LEU A 81 22.21 1.54 -11.25
C LEU A 81 21.78 2.99 -11.01
N GLY A 82 22.45 3.69 -10.08
CA GLY A 82 22.21 5.12 -9.84
C GLY A 82 22.50 5.98 -11.08
N MET A 83 23.60 5.70 -11.79
CA MET A 83 23.94 6.39 -13.03
C MET A 83 22.91 6.13 -14.14
N TYR A 84 22.39 4.89 -14.24
CA TYR A 84 21.32 4.56 -15.17
C TYR A 84 20.02 5.28 -14.83
N LEU A 85 19.65 5.43 -13.55
CA LEU A 85 18.46 6.18 -13.15
C LEU A 85 18.54 7.68 -13.48
N ILE A 86 19.75 8.22 -13.67
CA ILE A 86 19.97 9.61 -14.10
C ILE A 86 19.92 9.73 -15.63
N LEU A 87 20.51 8.79 -16.37
CA LEU A 87 20.73 8.97 -17.82
C LEU A 87 19.83 8.10 -18.71
N GLY A 88 19.20 7.08 -18.16
CA GLY A 88 18.52 6.02 -18.91
C GLY A 88 17.07 6.35 -19.27
N SER A 89 16.71 6.07 -20.52
CA SER A 89 15.30 5.96 -20.93
C SER A 89 14.63 4.81 -20.17
N GLY A 90 13.51 5.07 -19.48
CA GLY A 90 12.81 4.08 -18.67
C GLY A 90 13.23 4.04 -17.19
N ALA A 91 13.90 5.08 -16.69
CA ALA A 91 14.23 5.22 -15.26
C ALA A 91 12.98 5.09 -14.35
N VAL A 92 11.82 5.55 -14.82
CA VAL A 92 10.53 5.44 -14.12
C VAL A 92 10.16 3.98 -13.86
N LEU A 93 10.13 3.16 -14.93
CA LEU A 93 9.84 1.74 -14.85
C LEU A 93 10.82 1.01 -13.93
N VAL A 94 12.13 1.30 -14.04
CA VAL A 94 13.15 0.66 -13.21
C VAL A 94 13.01 1.05 -11.73
N CYS A 95 12.77 2.32 -11.44
CA CYS A 95 12.53 2.81 -10.08
C CYS A 95 11.28 2.13 -9.47
N ASN A 96 10.17 2.11 -10.20
CA ASN A 96 8.92 1.50 -9.73
C ASN A 96 9.08 -0.02 -9.56
N ALA A 97 9.81 -0.70 -10.46
CA ALA A 97 10.11 -2.13 -10.35
C ALA A 97 10.92 -2.45 -9.10
N ILE A 98 11.99 -1.69 -8.82
CA ILE A 98 12.78 -1.84 -7.58
C ILE A 98 11.90 -1.57 -6.35
N GLY A 99 11.08 -0.51 -6.43
CA GLY A 99 10.10 -0.16 -5.41
C GLY A 99 8.99 -1.19 -5.19
N PHE A 100 8.78 -2.11 -6.14
CA PHE A 100 7.74 -3.12 -6.08
C PHE A 100 8.27 -4.49 -5.68
N PHE A 101 9.25 -5.05 -6.41
CA PHE A 101 9.58 -6.48 -6.33
C PHE A 101 10.09 -6.92 -4.95
N TYR A 102 11.01 -6.17 -4.34
CA TYR A 102 11.54 -6.53 -3.03
C TYR A 102 10.48 -6.43 -1.92
N PRO A 103 9.76 -5.30 -1.78
CA PRO A 103 8.66 -5.20 -0.82
C PRO A 103 7.52 -6.18 -1.07
N ALA A 104 7.19 -6.46 -2.34
CA ALA A 104 6.18 -7.45 -2.72
C ALA A 104 6.51 -8.83 -2.14
N TRP A 105 7.74 -9.29 -2.35
CA TRP A 105 8.21 -10.56 -1.82
C TRP A 105 8.21 -10.59 -0.28
N MET A 106 8.64 -9.51 0.38
CA MET A 106 8.59 -9.45 1.85
C MET A 106 7.16 -9.38 2.40
N THR A 107 6.26 -8.70 1.69
CA THR A 107 4.86 -8.50 2.08
C THR A 107 4.09 -9.82 2.09
N THR A 108 4.24 -10.65 1.05
CA THR A 108 3.58 -11.97 0.99
C THR A 108 4.00 -12.86 2.16
N ARG A 109 5.26 -12.78 2.56
CA ARG A 109 5.80 -13.51 3.72
C ARG A 109 5.37 -12.95 5.05
N ALA A 110 5.28 -11.63 5.17
CA ALA A 110 4.72 -10.98 6.34
C ALA A 110 3.25 -11.38 6.54
N MET A 111 2.49 -11.52 5.45
CA MET A 111 1.10 -11.99 5.49
C MET A 111 0.98 -13.46 5.86
N ALA A 112 1.90 -14.32 5.41
CA ALA A 112 1.94 -15.72 5.82
C ALA A 112 2.21 -15.87 7.33
N ARG A 113 2.94 -14.92 7.92
CA ARG A 113 3.17 -14.84 9.37
C ARG A 113 1.99 -14.16 10.07
N THR A 114 1.68 -14.56 11.30
CA THR A 114 0.65 -13.91 12.14
C THR A 114 1.18 -12.67 12.89
N ASN A 115 2.21 -12.00 12.34
CA ASN A 115 2.85 -10.85 12.98
C ASN A 115 2.23 -9.53 12.50
N LEU A 116 1.44 -8.90 13.37
CA LEU A 116 0.80 -7.62 13.07
C LEU A 116 1.81 -6.50 12.79
N ALA A 117 2.89 -6.41 13.57
CA ALA A 117 3.85 -5.32 13.45
C ALA A 117 4.63 -5.37 12.13
N ASP A 118 4.90 -6.58 11.59
CA ASP A 118 5.49 -6.72 10.24
C ASP A 118 4.51 -6.26 9.17
N ASN A 119 3.23 -6.65 9.28
CA ASN A 119 2.20 -6.24 8.33
C ASN A 119 2.00 -4.72 8.33
N ILE A 120 1.98 -4.07 9.50
CA ILE A 120 1.85 -2.61 9.60
C ILE A 120 3.05 -1.88 9.00
N ARG A 121 4.26 -2.44 9.13
CA ARG A 121 5.47 -1.89 8.50
C ARG A 121 5.32 -1.85 6.98
N TRP A 122 5.00 -2.98 6.38
CA TRP A 122 4.84 -3.08 4.93
C TRP A 122 3.65 -2.25 4.46
N LEU A 123 2.56 -2.21 5.24
CA LEU A 123 1.41 -1.37 4.95
C LEU A 123 1.77 0.13 4.93
N THR A 124 2.63 0.57 5.85
CA THR A 124 3.13 1.95 5.87
C THR A 124 4.01 2.23 4.66
N TYR A 125 4.89 1.28 4.30
CA TYR A 125 5.71 1.38 3.10
C TYR A 125 4.84 1.55 1.85
N TRP A 126 3.81 0.72 1.69
CA TRP A 126 2.96 0.77 0.51
C TRP A 126 2.09 2.03 0.44
N LEU A 127 1.64 2.53 1.58
CA LEU A 127 0.95 3.83 1.65
C LEU A 127 1.85 4.97 1.14
N VAL A 128 3.13 4.95 1.52
CA VAL A 128 4.13 5.92 1.04
C VAL A 128 4.41 5.73 -0.45
N PHE A 129 4.52 4.49 -0.91
CA PHE A 129 4.69 4.17 -2.33
C PHE A 129 3.52 4.69 -3.16
N GLY A 130 2.27 4.49 -2.70
CA GLY A 130 1.08 5.02 -3.36
C GLY A 130 1.04 6.55 -3.38
N ALA A 131 1.58 7.22 -2.35
CA ALA A 131 1.69 8.68 -2.34
C ALA A 131 2.68 9.17 -3.42
N TYR A 132 3.80 8.45 -3.61
CA TYR A 132 4.71 8.73 -4.72
C TYR A 132 4.03 8.53 -6.07
N THR A 133 3.21 7.50 -6.24
CA THR A 133 2.43 7.31 -7.48
C THR A 133 1.60 8.54 -7.82
N LEU A 134 0.93 9.16 -6.84
CA LEU A 134 0.22 10.41 -7.08
C LEU A 134 1.15 11.54 -7.51
N LEU A 135 2.30 11.69 -6.85
CA LEU A 135 3.28 12.72 -7.17
C LEU A 135 3.87 12.53 -8.57
N ASP A 136 4.15 11.28 -8.96
CA ASP A 136 4.68 10.94 -10.27
C ASP A 136 3.69 11.36 -11.38
N ASN A 137 2.38 11.19 -11.16
CA ASN A 137 1.34 11.57 -12.11
C ASN A 137 1.24 13.10 -12.35
N PHE A 138 1.77 13.92 -11.45
CA PHE A 138 1.84 15.39 -11.62
C PHE A 138 3.16 15.87 -12.21
N GLN A 139 4.17 15.00 -12.31
CA GLN A 139 5.45 15.36 -12.91
C GLN A 139 5.31 15.47 -14.42
N GLN A 140 5.70 16.62 -14.99
CA GLN A 140 5.85 16.76 -16.43
C GLN A 140 7.19 16.14 -16.87
N GLU A 141 7.17 15.43 -17.99
CA GLU A 141 8.34 14.79 -18.58
C GLU A 141 9.48 15.82 -18.75
N GLY A 142 10.62 15.56 -18.10
CA GLY A 142 11.89 16.25 -18.40
C GLY A 142 12.43 17.21 -17.33
N SER A 143 11.70 17.55 -16.26
CA SER A 143 12.18 18.61 -15.35
C SER A 143 13.01 18.15 -14.14
N TYR A 144 13.04 16.84 -13.79
CA TYR A 144 13.64 16.39 -12.53
C TYR A 144 14.39 15.05 -12.63
N THR A 145 15.48 14.98 -13.38
CA THR A 145 16.32 13.78 -13.49
C THR A 145 16.81 13.24 -12.14
N PHE A 146 17.09 14.12 -11.17
CA PHE A 146 17.51 13.71 -9.81
C PHE A 146 16.38 13.13 -8.96
N TYR A 147 15.11 13.39 -9.32
CA TYR A 147 13.96 12.93 -8.56
C TYR A 147 13.91 11.41 -8.45
N TRP A 148 14.18 10.68 -9.55
CA TRP A 148 14.15 9.22 -9.57
C TRP A 148 15.17 8.59 -8.63
N VAL A 149 16.36 9.19 -8.52
CA VAL A 149 17.41 8.75 -7.59
C VAL A 149 16.96 9.02 -6.15
N VAL A 150 16.49 10.23 -5.86
CA VAL A 150 16.03 10.61 -4.50
C VAL A 150 14.87 9.72 -4.06
N LYS A 151 13.88 9.51 -4.93
CA LYS A 151 12.75 8.60 -4.72
C LYS A 151 13.24 7.19 -4.42
N THR A 152 14.13 6.65 -5.25
CA THR A 152 14.67 5.29 -5.07
C THR A 152 15.41 5.16 -3.73
N LEU A 153 16.28 6.12 -3.39
CA LEU A 153 17.02 6.12 -2.12
C LEU A 153 16.06 6.20 -0.92
N PHE A 154 15.03 7.03 -1.01
CA PHE A 154 14.03 7.16 0.04
C PHE A 154 13.22 5.87 0.21
N LEU A 155 12.76 5.26 -0.89
CA LEU A 155 12.03 3.98 -0.84
C LEU A 155 12.90 2.86 -0.26
N VAL A 156 14.17 2.77 -0.67
CA VAL A 156 15.13 1.79 -0.11
C VAL A 156 15.36 2.04 1.39
N TRP A 157 15.42 3.30 1.83
CA TRP A 157 15.50 3.62 3.24
C TRP A 157 14.24 3.20 4.02
N CYS A 158 13.05 3.35 3.43
CA CYS A 158 11.80 2.84 4.01
C CYS A 158 11.75 1.31 4.07
N MET A 159 12.38 0.62 3.11
CA MET A 159 12.56 -0.84 3.13
C MET A 159 13.57 -1.30 4.20
N GLY A 160 14.50 -0.42 4.60
CA GLY A 160 15.60 -0.69 5.52
C GLY A 160 15.18 -1.44 6.79
N GLY A 161 15.97 -2.46 7.13
CA GLY A 161 15.76 -3.53 8.12
C GLY A 161 15.43 -3.11 9.57
N ASP A 162 15.25 -4.12 10.42
CA ASP A 162 14.64 -4.16 11.77
C ASP A 162 15.27 -3.27 12.87
N ASN A 163 16.12 -2.32 12.50
CA ASN A 163 16.67 -1.36 13.44
C ASN A 163 15.66 -0.25 13.75
N CYS A 164 15.79 0.37 14.92
CA CYS A 164 14.92 1.45 15.43
C CYS A 164 14.90 2.73 14.56
N THR A 165 15.60 2.73 13.42
CA THR A 165 15.67 3.78 12.40
C THR A 165 15.12 3.31 11.05
N SER A 166 14.24 2.29 11.02
CA SER A 166 13.55 1.89 9.80
C SER A 166 12.70 3.07 9.31
N GLY A 167 12.90 3.49 8.05
CA GLY A 167 12.20 4.66 7.49
C GLY A 167 10.68 4.49 7.54
N ALA A 168 10.17 3.26 7.47
CA ALA A 168 8.75 2.95 7.64
C ALA A 168 8.23 3.30 9.05
N LEU A 169 9.01 3.12 10.12
CA LEU A 169 8.59 3.47 11.48
C LEU A 169 8.59 4.99 11.69
N VAL A 170 9.59 5.68 11.14
CA VAL A 170 9.61 7.14 11.12
C VAL A 170 8.37 7.64 10.40
N MET A 171 8.13 7.13 9.19
CA MET A 171 7.02 7.55 8.36
C MET A 171 5.67 7.20 8.99
N TYR A 172 5.54 6.05 9.67
CA TYR A 172 4.36 5.71 10.46
C TYR A 172 4.03 6.82 11.47
N ASN A 173 5.03 7.25 12.26
CA ASN A 173 4.81 8.29 13.27
C ASN A 173 4.44 9.64 12.66
N TYR A 174 5.04 10.00 11.53
CA TYR A 174 4.67 11.23 10.80
C TYR A 174 3.26 11.10 10.22
N VAL A 175 3.04 10.11 9.36
CA VAL A 175 1.79 9.91 8.62
C VAL A 175 0.61 9.75 9.56
N VAL A 176 0.68 8.89 10.58
CA VAL A 176 -0.41 8.68 11.54
C VAL A 176 -0.68 9.94 12.35
N LYS A 177 0.36 10.64 12.84
CA LYS A 177 0.17 11.85 13.64
C LYS A 177 -0.43 13.00 12.83
N TYR A 178 0.13 13.30 11.66
CA TYR A 178 -0.29 14.44 10.86
C TYR A 178 -1.62 14.18 10.15
N LEU A 179 -1.87 12.97 9.62
CA LEU A 179 -3.11 12.70 8.89
C LEU A 179 -4.32 12.49 9.80
N ILE A 180 -4.15 11.91 11.00
CA ILE A 180 -5.25 11.85 11.99
C ILE A 180 -5.59 13.26 12.48
N GLN A 181 -4.59 14.12 12.70
CA GLN A 181 -4.84 15.53 13.04
C GLN A 181 -5.56 16.26 11.91
N PHE A 182 -5.17 16.02 10.66
CA PHE A 182 -5.84 16.57 9.50
C PHE A 182 -7.30 16.08 9.37
N GLU A 183 -7.58 14.78 9.59
CA GLU A 183 -8.95 14.24 9.57
C GLU A 183 -9.84 14.90 10.64
N ASN A 184 -9.31 15.12 11.85
CA ASN A 184 -10.05 15.81 12.90
C ASN A 184 -10.31 17.29 12.58
N GLY A 185 -9.44 17.94 11.78
CA GLY A 185 -9.66 19.30 11.28
C GLY A 185 -10.58 19.37 10.07
N PHE A 186 -10.57 18.34 9.21
CA PHE A 186 -11.38 18.21 8.00
C PHE A 186 -12.69 17.43 8.29
N SER A 187 -13.43 17.87 9.31
CA SER A 187 -14.78 17.36 9.60
C SER A 187 -15.76 17.88 8.55
N PHE A 188 -15.82 17.21 7.39
CA PHE A 188 -16.95 17.30 6.45
C PHE A 188 -18.25 16.72 7.06
N THR A 189 -18.18 16.13 8.25
CA THR A 189 -19.27 15.53 9.03
C THR A 189 -20.40 16.49 9.43
N ASN A 190 -20.33 17.76 9.06
CA ASN A 190 -21.44 18.71 9.21
C ASN A 190 -22.20 18.95 7.89
N TRP A 191 -21.76 18.37 6.77
CA TRP A 191 -22.58 18.28 5.57
C TRP A 191 -23.66 17.24 5.81
N LYS A 192 -24.80 17.73 6.25
CA LYS A 192 -26.09 17.06 6.31
C LYS A 192 -26.58 16.75 4.89
N ALA A 193 -25.83 15.94 4.14
CA ALA A 193 -26.16 15.49 2.79
C ALA A 193 -27.45 14.66 2.75
N GLU A 194 -27.85 14.11 3.91
CA GLU A 194 -29.15 13.46 4.10
C GLU A 194 -30.35 14.41 3.91
N LYS A 195 -30.15 15.73 4.00
CA LYS A 195 -31.22 16.74 3.80
C LYS A 195 -31.38 17.22 2.36
N LEU A 196 -30.52 16.80 1.42
CA LEU A 196 -30.59 17.21 0.01
C LEU A 196 -31.07 16.08 -0.92
N PHE A 197 -31.50 14.93 -0.38
CA PHE A 197 -31.84 13.76 -1.18
C PHE A 197 -33.34 13.65 -1.48
N ASN A 198 -33.76 14.16 -2.64
CA ASN A 198 -35.05 13.98 -3.27
C ASN A 198 -35.00 12.81 -4.28
N ARG A 199 -35.91 11.83 -4.13
CA ARG A 199 -35.77 10.45 -4.62
C ARG A 199 -35.65 10.23 -6.15
N LYS A 200 -35.89 11.23 -7.00
CA LYS A 200 -35.81 11.10 -8.47
C LYS A 200 -34.79 12.02 -9.13
N LEU A 201 -34.69 13.28 -8.71
CA LEU A 201 -33.79 14.26 -9.33
C LEU A 201 -32.32 13.94 -9.01
N ASP A 202 -32.03 13.47 -7.78
CA ASP A 202 -30.66 13.15 -7.36
C ASP A 202 -30.16 11.83 -7.92
N VAL A 203 -31.06 10.89 -8.18
CA VAL A 203 -30.71 9.65 -8.88
C VAL A 203 -30.28 9.98 -10.30
N VAL A 204 -31.01 10.83 -11.01
CA VAL A 204 -30.64 11.26 -12.38
C VAL A 204 -29.35 12.09 -12.38
N MET A 205 -29.16 13.00 -11.43
CA MET A 205 -27.91 13.76 -11.30
C MET A 205 -26.71 12.86 -10.95
N PHE A 206 -26.91 11.86 -10.10
CA PHE A 206 -25.89 10.88 -9.76
C PHE A 206 -25.49 10.02 -10.96
N TRP A 207 -26.47 9.44 -11.69
CA TRP A 207 -26.19 8.61 -12.87
C TRP A 207 -25.65 9.42 -14.05
N SER A 208 -26.09 10.67 -14.24
CA SER A 208 -25.52 11.56 -15.26
C SER A 208 -24.10 11.99 -14.90
N GLY A 209 -23.83 12.31 -13.62
CA GLY A 209 -22.47 12.56 -13.12
C GLY A 209 -21.56 11.34 -13.29
N LEU A 210 -22.06 10.14 -12.99
CA LEU A 210 -21.34 8.89 -13.18
C LEU A 210 -21.07 8.61 -14.67
N ALA A 211 -22.05 8.85 -15.54
CA ALA A 211 -21.88 8.69 -17.00
C ALA A 211 -20.85 9.67 -17.56
N LEU A 212 -20.87 10.94 -17.14
CA LEU A 212 -19.87 11.94 -17.52
C LEU A 212 -18.48 11.58 -17.00
N LEU A 213 -18.39 11.03 -15.79
CA LEU A 213 -17.14 10.53 -15.21
C LEU A 213 -16.60 9.33 -16.00
N ILE A 214 -17.46 8.40 -16.43
CA ILE A 214 -17.08 7.27 -17.29
C ILE A 214 -16.61 7.76 -18.66
N ILE A 215 -17.32 8.70 -19.27
CA ILE A 215 -16.91 9.33 -20.54
C ILE A 215 -15.55 10.03 -20.39
N TYR A 216 -15.35 10.75 -19.28
CA TYR A 216 -14.05 11.35 -18.96
C TYR A 216 -12.95 10.30 -18.78
N PHE A 217 -13.23 9.14 -18.17
CA PHE A 217 -12.25 8.06 -18.06
C PHE A 217 -11.90 7.40 -19.40
N MET A 218 -12.80 7.44 -20.38
CA MET A 218 -12.57 6.88 -21.71
C MET A 218 -11.79 7.83 -22.65
N TYR A 219 -12.00 9.14 -22.52
CA TYR A 219 -11.49 10.13 -23.49
C TYR A 219 -10.67 11.27 -22.86
N GLY A 220 -10.58 11.33 -21.54
CA GLY A 220 -9.91 12.41 -20.82
C GLY A 220 -8.40 12.27 -20.86
N THR A 221 -7.71 13.33 -21.30
CA THR A 221 -6.24 13.41 -21.36
C THR A 221 -5.55 13.34 -19.99
N ARG A 222 -6.31 13.40 -18.89
CA ARG A 222 -5.84 13.29 -17.49
C ARG A 222 -6.67 12.30 -16.67
N ALA A 223 -7.25 11.29 -17.33
CA ALA A 223 -7.98 10.21 -16.68
C ALA A 223 -7.12 9.49 -15.62
N ALA A 224 -5.84 9.28 -15.91
CA ALA A 224 -4.85 8.68 -15.01
C ALA A 224 -4.81 9.35 -13.62
N ILE A 225 -4.68 10.68 -13.61
CA ILE A 225 -4.58 11.48 -12.38
C ILE A 225 -5.84 11.31 -11.54
N VAL A 226 -7.02 11.44 -12.17
CA VAL A 226 -8.31 11.34 -11.46
C VAL A 226 -8.53 9.92 -10.93
N CYS A 227 -8.21 8.89 -11.72
CA CYS A 227 -8.30 7.49 -11.30
C CYS A 227 -7.42 7.23 -10.09
N ASN A 228 -6.13 7.58 -10.19
CA ASN A 228 -5.16 7.33 -9.13
C ASN A 228 -5.49 8.13 -7.87
N LEU A 229 -6.00 9.37 -7.98
CA LEU A 229 -6.49 10.15 -6.84
C LEU A 229 -7.66 9.46 -6.14
N ILE A 230 -8.69 9.05 -6.87
CA ILE A 230 -9.85 8.34 -6.29
C ILE A 230 -9.39 7.04 -5.63
N CYS A 231 -8.53 6.28 -6.32
CA CYS A 231 -8.00 5.01 -5.84
C CYS A 231 -7.00 5.17 -4.67
N PHE A 232 -6.45 6.35 -4.43
CA PHE A 232 -5.54 6.58 -3.32
C PHE A 232 -6.26 7.13 -2.08
N LEU A 233 -7.11 8.15 -2.24
CA LEU A 233 -7.63 8.95 -1.12
C LEU A 233 -8.46 8.14 -0.13
N TYR A 234 -9.42 7.35 -0.62
CA TYR A 234 -10.28 6.55 0.26
C TYR A 234 -9.49 5.42 0.94
N PRO A 235 -8.74 4.57 0.22
CA PRO A 235 -7.93 3.53 0.84
C PRO A 235 -6.86 4.05 1.79
N ALA A 236 -6.23 5.19 1.50
CA ALA A 236 -5.27 5.83 2.39
C ALA A 236 -5.92 6.17 3.74
N LYS A 237 -7.12 6.77 3.71
CA LYS A 237 -7.88 7.09 4.92
C LYS A 237 -8.20 5.85 5.75
N GLU A 238 -8.75 4.82 5.13
CA GLU A 238 -9.12 3.58 5.84
C GLU A 238 -7.91 2.77 6.31
N THR A 239 -6.82 2.81 5.56
CA THR A 239 -5.52 2.22 5.95
C THR A 239 -5.02 2.85 7.25
N LEU A 240 -5.13 4.17 7.41
CA LEU A 240 -4.71 4.88 8.61
C LEU A 240 -5.58 4.55 9.83
N ARG A 241 -6.89 4.48 9.63
CA ARG A 241 -7.83 4.02 10.67
C ARG A 241 -7.48 2.61 11.11
N THR A 242 -7.21 1.72 10.17
CA THR A 242 -6.83 0.33 10.44
C THR A 242 -5.50 0.23 11.20
N MET A 243 -4.52 1.07 10.84
CA MET A 243 -3.25 1.17 11.57
C MET A 243 -3.44 1.65 13.02
N ALA A 244 -4.48 2.43 13.30
CA ALA A 244 -4.82 2.88 14.65
C ALA A 244 -5.60 1.82 15.44
N THR A 245 -6.42 1.00 14.79
CA THR A 245 -7.20 -0.07 15.44
C THR A 245 -6.41 -1.36 15.69
N LEU A 246 -5.24 -1.53 15.07
CA LEU A 246 -4.34 -2.68 15.28
C LEU A 246 -4.99 -4.03 14.97
N ASN A 247 -5.94 -4.06 14.03
CA ASN A 247 -6.62 -5.28 13.63
C ASN A 247 -5.83 -6.01 12.51
N LEU A 248 -5.42 -7.25 12.76
CA LEU A 248 -4.64 -8.04 11.81
C LEU A 248 -5.40 -8.34 10.51
N HIS A 249 -6.67 -8.70 10.58
CA HIS A 249 -7.46 -9.04 9.39
C HIS A 249 -7.65 -7.83 8.49
N ALA A 250 -8.04 -6.69 9.06
CA ALA A 250 -8.16 -5.44 8.31
C ALA A 250 -6.80 -4.98 7.77
N THR A 251 -5.71 -5.12 8.54
CA THR A 251 -4.35 -4.77 8.08
C THR A 251 -3.97 -5.59 6.84
N ARG A 252 -4.24 -6.90 6.84
CA ARG A 252 -3.96 -7.79 5.69
C ARG A 252 -4.80 -7.45 4.46
N GLN A 253 -6.06 -7.07 4.66
CA GLN A 253 -6.94 -6.64 3.58
C GLN A 253 -6.38 -5.42 2.86
N TRP A 254 -6.04 -4.36 3.60
CA TRP A 254 -5.46 -3.15 3.02
C TRP A 254 -4.08 -3.41 2.43
N LEU A 255 -3.31 -4.32 3.03
CA LEU A 255 -2.01 -4.72 2.50
C LEU A 255 -2.14 -5.40 1.12
N THR A 256 -3.16 -6.24 0.94
CA THR A 256 -3.49 -6.85 -0.35
C THR A 256 -3.97 -5.80 -1.35
N TYR A 257 -4.80 -4.84 -0.93
CA TYR A 257 -5.22 -3.72 -1.76
C TYR A 257 -4.02 -2.95 -2.31
N TRP A 258 -3.10 -2.53 -1.44
CA TRP A 258 -1.95 -1.73 -1.84
C TRP A 258 -0.95 -2.52 -2.69
N PHE A 259 -0.82 -3.82 -2.45
CA PHE A 259 -0.04 -4.70 -3.31
C PHE A 259 -0.58 -4.69 -4.74
N VAL A 260 -1.90 -4.87 -4.91
CA VAL A 260 -2.55 -4.86 -6.22
C VAL A 260 -2.47 -3.48 -6.88
N PHE A 261 -2.73 -2.42 -6.12
CA PHE A 261 -2.56 -1.03 -6.60
C PHE A 261 -1.15 -0.79 -7.14
N SER A 262 -0.14 -1.28 -6.42
CA SER A 262 1.27 -1.12 -6.82
C SER A 262 1.66 -1.96 -8.02
N LEU A 263 0.99 -3.11 -8.23
CA LEU A 263 1.14 -3.89 -9.45
C LEU A 263 0.62 -3.11 -10.66
N TYR A 264 -0.55 -2.47 -10.53
CA TYR A 264 -1.07 -1.59 -11.58
C TYR A 264 -0.09 -0.45 -11.90
N ASN A 265 0.61 0.11 -10.91
CA ASN A 265 1.63 1.14 -11.18
C ASN A 265 2.82 0.63 -12.01
N LEU A 266 3.08 -0.67 -12.07
CA LEU A 266 4.07 -1.22 -13.02
C LEU A 266 3.47 -1.41 -14.41
N VAL A 267 2.18 -1.75 -14.47
CA VAL A 267 1.43 -1.98 -15.70
C VAL A 267 1.18 -0.66 -16.44
N ASP A 268 0.89 0.42 -15.71
CA ASP A 268 0.71 1.78 -16.24
C ASP A 268 1.96 2.28 -17.00
N GLU A 269 3.15 1.87 -16.58
CA GLU A 269 4.43 2.28 -17.18
C GLU A 269 4.71 1.62 -18.55
N ILE A 270 3.79 0.77 -19.01
CA ILE A 270 3.90 0.03 -20.26
C ILE A 270 3.08 0.75 -21.34
N PRO A 271 3.71 1.53 -22.26
CA PRO A 271 2.99 2.47 -23.13
C PRO A 271 1.97 1.79 -24.07
N TRP A 272 2.26 0.56 -24.51
CA TRP A 272 1.41 -0.18 -25.45
C TRP A 272 0.05 -0.59 -24.84
N LEU A 273 -0.05 -0.72 -23.51
CA LEU A 273 -1.30 -1.12 -22.85
C LEU A 273 -2.32 0.01 -22.86
N GLU A 274 -1.88 1.25 -22.62
CA GLU A 274 -2.74 2.43 -22.64
C GLU A 274 -3.28 2.72 -24.04
N THR A 275 -2.44 2.58 -25.07
CA THR A 275 -2.84 2.83 -26.46
C THR A 275 -3.76 1.76 -27.03
N SER A 276 -3.70 0.52 -26.50
CA SER A 276 -4.48 -0.60 -27.02
C SER A 276 -5.87 -0.71 -26.40
N ILE A 277 -6.06 -0.25 -25.16
CA ILE A 277 -7.30 -0.43 -24.40
C ILE A 277 -7.86 0.94 -24.01
N THR A 278 -8.76 1.48 -24.83
CA THR A 278 -9.41 2.80 -24.60
C THR A 278 -10.13 2.89 -23.25
N CYS A 279 -10.62 1.76 -22.71
CA CYS A 279 -11.32 1.71 -21.43
C CYS A 279 -10.44 1.31 -20.24
N TYR A 280 -9.11 1.28 -20.38
CA TYR A 280 -8.18 0.76 -19.36
C TYR A 280 -8.39 1.42 -18.00
N TRP A 281 -8.38 2.76 -17.96
CA TRP A 281 -8.52 3.54 -16.74
C TRP A 281 -9.87 3.33 -16.04
N ALA A 282 -10.95 3.18 -16.81
CA ALA A 282 -12.27 2.86 -16.28
C ALA A 282 -12.31 1.45 -15.67
N ILE A 283 -11.77 0.45 -16.37
CA ILE A 283 -11.71 -0.94 -15.88
C ILE A 283 -10.85 -1.03 -14.61
N LYS A 284 -9.68 -0.39 -14.60
CA LYS A 284 -8.80 -0.30 -13.44
C LYS A 284 -9.52 0.33 -12.24
N CYS A 285 -10.18 1.47 -12.45
CA CYS A 285 -10.92 2.17 -11.39
C CYS A 285 -12.03 1.29 -10.81
N LEU A 286 -12.85 0.67 -11.67
CA LEU A 286 -13.93 -0.23 -11.24
C LEU A 286 -13.40 -1.44 -10.46
N PHE A 287 -12.33 -2.06 -10.94
CA PHE A 287 -11.72 -3.20 -10.25
C PHE A 287 -11.13 -2.82 -8.89
N LEU A 288 -10.43 -1.68 -8.81
CA LEU A 288 -9.88 -1.19 -7.54
C LEU A 288 -11.00 -0.78 -6.56
N MET A 289 -12.08 -0.17 -7.04
CA MET A 289 -13.25 0.11 -6.20
C MET A 289 -13.91 -1.17 -5.68
N TRP A 290 -14.03 -2.20 -6.52
CA TRP A 290 -14.53 -3.52 -6.08
C TRP A 290 -13.61 -4.14 -5.00
N LEU A 291 -12.29 -4.00 -5.16
CA LEU A 291 -11.31 -4.47 -4.19
C LEU A 291 -11.44 -3.78 -2.83
N MET A 292 -11.88 -2.52 -2.79
CA MET A 292 -12.12 -1.74 -1.57
C MET A 292 -13.34 -2.21 -0.76
N CYS A 293 -14.42 -2.63 -1.43
CA CYS A 293 -15.68 -2.97 -0.77
C CYS A 293 -15.69 -4.37 -0.16
N ASP A 294 -15.29 -5.39 -0.93
CA ASP A 294 -15.40 -6.80 -0.50
C ASP A 294 -14.38 -7.73 -1.19
N GLY A 295 -13.80 -7.30 -2.32
CA GLY A 295 -12.90 -8.13 -3.13
C GLY A 295 -11.63 -8.57 -2.38
N ALA A 296 -11.08 -7.72 -1.52
CA ALA A 296 -9.87 -8.06 -0.76
C ALA A 296 -10.11 -9.17 0.29
N HIS A 297 -11.32 -9.26 0.86
CA HIS A 297 -11.70 -10.36 1.76
C HIS A 297 -11.84 -11.69 1.00
N MET A 298 -12.42 -11.67 -0.21
CA MET A 298 -12.55 -12.86 -1.05
C MET A 298 -11.19 -13.39 -1.54
N ILE A 299 -10.32 -12.52 -2.04
CA ILE A 299 -8.99 -12.91 -2.55
C ILE A 299 -8.14 -13.53 -1.44
N HIS A 300 -8.16 -12.96 -0.23
CA HIS A 300 -7.44 -13.52 0.91
C HIS A 300 -7.97 -14.90 1.29
N ARG A 301 -9.29 -15.15 1.23
CA ARG A 301 -9.83 -16.50 1.51
C ARG A 301 -9.44 -17.52 0.44
N TYR A 302 -9.31 -17.12 -0.81
CA TYR A 302 -9.03 -18.03 -1.93
C TYR A 302 -7.55 -18.44 -2.02
N TYR A 303 -6.61 -17.56 -1.65
CA TYR A 303 -5.17 -17.81 -1.79
C TYR A 303 -4.48 -18.32 -0.51
N LEU A 304 -5.14 -18.28 0.65
CA LEU A 304 -4.55 -18.65 1.96
C LEU A 304 -5.33 -19.74 2.71
N MET A 305 -6.23 -20.46 2.01
CA MET A 305 -6.76 -21.77 2.43
C MET A 305 -6.07 -22.85 1.60
#